data_AF-A0A8H7Z1Z7-F1
#
_entry.id   AF-A0A8H7Z1Z7-F1
#
_cell.length_a   1.000
_cell.length_b   1.000
_cell.length_c   1.000
_cell.angle_alpha   90.00
_cell.angle_beta   90.00
_cell.angle_gamma   90.00
#
_symmetry.space_group_name_H-M   'P 1'
#
loop_
_entity.id
_entity.type
_entity.pdbx_description
1 polymer ?
#
loop_
_entity_poly.entity_id
_entity_poly.type
_entity_poly.pdbx_seq_one_letter_code
_entity_poly.pdbx_strand_id
1 'polypeptide(L)'
;MNSMNVYSDASPGDIDNLANTVQLASHIHRSFDDRLMVIVPKLSEEGSDSGPVYRFVAHILQPRGEEFWSDYHNIIVQYLNRLSGPYLFARFAWAVLFLANPFILRRVPRSVIRVKRSPQGEVLGYEGTTLTGAQLQSLYGFGGSHSEAGEVSEI
;
A
#
# COMPACT_ATOMS: atom_id res chain seq x y z
N MET A 1 14.40 11.93 6.84
CA MET A 1 13.26 12.19 7.73
C MET A 1 11.99 12.16 6.90
N ASN A 2 11.11 11.22 7.17
CA ASN A 2 9.80 11.08 6.55
C ASN A 2 8.79 11.96 7.30
N SER A 3 8.18 12.89 6.59
CA SER A 3 7.25 13.92 7.10
C SER A 3 5.90 13.40 7.60
N MET A 4 5.87 12.21 8.23
CA MET A 4 4.65 11.60 8.76
C MET A 4 4.07 12.33 9.97
N ASN A 5 4.85 13.20 10.63
CA ASN A 5 4.39 14.10 11.69
C ASN A 5 3.33 15.10 11.20
N VAL A 6 3.33 15.48 9.92
CA VAL A 6 2.41 16.50 9.38
C VAL A 6 0.96 15.97 9.33
N TYR A 7 0.76 14.66 9.44
CA TYR A 7 -0.57 14.05 9.55
C TYR A 7 -1.06 13.89 11.00
N SER A 8 -0.22 14.18 12.01
CA SER A 8 -0.53 13.97 13.42
C SER A 8 -0.83 15.28 14.16
N ASP A 9 -1.54 16.22 13.52
CA ASP A 9 -1.88 17.52 14.13
C ASP A 9 -3.04 17.44 15.15
N ALA A 10 -3.32 16.24 15.67
CA ALA A 10 -4.24 16.04 16.77
C ALA A 10 -3.78 14.83 17.60
N SER A 11 -3.93 14.94 18.92
CA SER A 11 -3.98 13.79 19.84
C SER A 11 -4.59 12.60 19.12
N PRO A 12 -4.03 11.37 19.18
CA PRO A 12 -4.62 10.22 18.52
C PRO A 12 -6.06 10.14 19.00
N GLY A 13 -6.97 10.56 18.12
CA GLY A 13 -8.37 10.67 18.48
C GLY A 13 -8.90 9.29 18.79
N ASP A 14 -10.09 9.26 19.37
CA ASP A 14 -10.83 8.01 19.54
C ASP A 14 -10.88 7.22 18.22
N ILE A 15 -10.87 5.89 18.31
CA ILE A 15 -11.03 4.99 17.16
C ILE A 15 -12.32 5.35 16.40
N ASP A 16 -13.36 5.79 17.12
CA ASP A 16 -14.65 6.23 16.61
C ASP A 16 -14.67 7.71 16.15
N ASN A 17 -13.51 8.25 15.75
CA ASN A 17 -13.44 9.60 15.19
C ASN A 17 -14.01 9.62 13.76
N LEU A 18 -14.88 10.59 13.48
CA LEU A 18 -15.44 10.84 12.14
C LEU A 18 -14.37 11.03 11.06
N ALA A 19 -13.17 11.54 11.40
CA ALA A 19 -12.03 11.62 10.49
C ALA A 19 -11.54 10.25 9.99
N ASN A 20 -11.79 9.18 10.76
CA ASN A 20 -11.51 7.79 10.41
C ASN A 20 -12.69 7.09 9.72
N THR A 21 -13.74 7.84 9.37
CA THR A 21 -14.94 7.29 8.71
C THR A 21 -15.11 7.90 7.32
N VAL A 22 -15.63 7.09 6.40
CA VAL A 22 -16.07 7.54 5.07
C VAL A 22 -17.44 6.95 4.83
N GLN A 23 -18.41 7.81 4.52
CA GLN A 23 -19.74 7.36 4.15
C GLN A 23 -19.72 6.88 2.70
N LEU A 24 -20.08 5.62 2.50
CA LEU A 24 -20.15 4.99 1.18
C LEU A 24 -21.57 4.51 0.92
N ALA A 25 -21.97 4.53 -0.35
CA ALA A 25 -23.23 3.92 -0.72
C ALA A 25 -23.18 2.41 -0.43
N SER A 26 -24.33 1.86 0.00
CA SER A 26 -24.44 0.46 0.45
C SER A 26 -24.03 -0.56 -0.62
N HIS A 27 -24.08 -0.23 -1.90
CA HIS A 27 -23.67 -1.14 -2.98
C HIS A 27 -22.15 -1.15 -3.25
N ILE A 28 -21.39 -0.14 -2.80
CA ILE A 28 -19.93 -0.05 -3.02
C ILE A 28 -19.08 -0.25 -1.75
N HIS A 29 -19.68 -0.17 -0.56
CA HIS A 29 -18.92 -0.28 0.70
C HIS A 29 -18.13 -1.59 0.78
N ARG A 30 -18.72 -2.70 0.35
CA ARG A 30 -18.07 -4.02 0.36
C ARG A 30 -16.84 -4.05 -0.55
N SER A 31 -16.91 -3.43 -1.73
CA SER A 31 -15.77 -3.31 -2.65
C SER A 31 -14.63 -2.51 -2.04
N PHE A 32 -14.95 -1.48 -1.25
CA PHE A 32 -13.96 -0.74 -0.48
C PHE A 32 -13.37 -1.58 0.66
N ASP A 33 -14.21 -2.28 1.43
CA ASP A 33 -13.82 -3.10 2.59
C ASP A 33 -12.92 -4.28 2.19
N ASP A 34 -13.30 -4.98 1.11
CA ASP A 34 -12.60 -6.14 0.54
C ASP A 34 -11.34 -5.77 -0.27
N ARG A 35 -10.96 -4.48 -0.26
CA ARG A 35 -9.77 -3.93 -0.94
C ARG A 35 -9.81 -4.13 -2.46
N LEU A 36 -11.00 -4.17 -3.04
CA LEU A 36 -11.23 -4.17 -4.50
C LEU A 36 -11.07 -2.77 -5.06
N MET A 37 -11.57 -1.80 -4.31
CA MET A 37 -11.56 -0.38 -4.63
C MET A 37 -10.80 0.38 -3.53
N VAL A 38 -10.07 1.40 -3.93
CA VAL A 38 -9.45 2.39 -3.04
C VAL A 38 -9.85 3.78 -3.49
N ILE A 39 -9.75 4.74 -2.58
CA ILE A 39 -9.96 6.15 -2.89
C ILE A 39 -8.60 6.83 -2.74
N VAL A 40 -8.10 7.41 -3.83
CA VAL A 40 -6.72 7.95 -3.91
C VAL A 40 -6.72 9.37 -4.45
N PRO A 41 -5.80 10.24 -4.01
CA PRO A 41 -5.63 11.55 -4.60
C PRO A 41 -5.01 11.40 -5.99
N LYS A 42 -5.64 11.99 -7.01
CA LYS A 42 -5.12 12.07 -8.37
C LYS A 42 -4.99 13.53 -8.77
N LEU A 43 -3.94 13.84 -9.51
CA LEU A 43 -3.77 15.16 -10.11
C LEU A 43 -4.93 15.43 -11.06
N SER A 44 -5.59 16.56 -10.88
CA SER A 44 -6.63 17.07 -11.77
C SER A 44 -5.96 17.68 -13.00
N GLU A 45 -6.43 17.31 -14.19
CA GLU A 45 -5.96 17.88 -15.46
C GLU A 45 -6.41 19.34 -15.65
N GLU A 46 -7.40 19.78 -14.86
CA GLU A 46 -7.75 21.19 -14.71
C GLU A 46 -6.60 21.93 -13.99
N GLY A 47 -5.59 22.31 -14.75
CA GLY A 47 -4.50 23.15 -14.28
C GLY A 47 -5.05 24.49 -13.79
N SER A 48 -4.64 24.90 -12.60
CA SER A 48 -4.85 26.25 -12.10
C SER A 48 -3.51 26.97 -12.08
N ASP A 49 -3.52 28.28 -12.36
CA ASP A 49 -2.36 29.16 -12.16
C ASP A 49 -1.84 29.14 -10.70
N SER A 50 -2.63 28.60 -9.77
CA SER A 50 -2.29 28.43 -8.35
C SER A 50 -1.56 27.12 -8.00
N GLY A 51 -1.25 26.26 -8.99
CA GLY A 51 -0.50 25.02 -8.79
C GLY A 51 -1.32 23.74 -8.97
N PRO A 52 -0.75 22.56 -8.65
CA PRO A 52 -1.40 21.27 -8.88
C PRO A 52 -2.64 21.09 -7.98
N VAL A 53 -3.79 20.85 -8.60
CA VAL A 53 -5.04 20.54 -7.91
C VAL A 53 -5.19 19.02 -7.80
N TYR A 54 -5.43 18.50 -6.60
CA TYR A 54 -5.68 17.08 -6.38
C TYR A 54 -7.16 16.82 -6.11
N ARG A 55 -7.72 15.80 -6.75
CA ARG A 55 -9.08 15.29 -6.48
C ARG A 55 -9.00 13.83 -6.08
N PHE A 56 -9.80 13.46 -5.08
CA PHE A 56 -9.92 12.06 -4.70
C PHE A 56 -10.79 11.33 -5.71
N VAL A 57 -10.29 10.19 -6.20
CA VAL A 57 -10.99 9.34 -7.15
C VAL A 57 -11.09 7.92 -6.63
N ALA A 58 -12.19 7.24 -6.95
CA ALA A 58 -12.31 5.80 -6.77
C ALA A 58 -11.44 5.07 -7.80
N HIS A 59 -10.70 4.06 -7.37
CA HIS A 59 -9.79 3.29 -8.22
C HIS A 59 -9.92 1.80 -7.92
N ILE A 60 -10.20 1.03 -8.97
CA ILE A 60 -10.34 -0.43 -8.88
C ILE A 60 -8.94 -1.06 -9.01
N LEU A 61 -8.51 -1.80 -8.00
CA LEU A 61 -7.14 -2.37 -7.91
C LEU A 61 -7.00 -3.77 -8.50
N GLN A 62 -8.10 -4.53 -8.58
CA GLN A 62 -8.03 -5.96 -8.83
C GLN A 62 -8.96 -6.38 -9.99
N PRO A 63 -8.55 -7.35 -10.84
CA PRO A 63 -9.39 -7.85 -11.93
C PRO A 63 -10.75 -8.38 -11.48
N ARG A 64 -10.85 -8.94 -10.27
CA ARG A 64 -12.14 -9.40 -9.71
C ARG A 64 -13.16 -8.28 -9.47
N GLY A 65 -12.77 -7.01 -9.60
CA GLY A 65 -13.66 -5.85 -9.56
C GLY A 65 -13.99 -5.29 -10.95
N GLU A 66 -13.75 -6.04 -12.03
CA GLU A 66 -13.99 -5.62 -13.41
C GLU A 66 -15.42 -5.10 -13.64
N GLU A 67 -16.42 -5.71 -12.98
CA GLU A 67 -17.83 -5.29 -13.04
C GLU A 67 -18.06 -3.85 -12.54
N PHE A 68 -17.18 -3.32 -11.68
CA PHE A 68 -17.26 -1.95 -11.17
C PHE A 68 -16.40 -0.98 -11.99
N TRP A 69 -15.63 -1.46 -12.96
CA TRP A 69 -14.64 -0.64 -13.64
C TRP A 69 -15.29 0.47 -14.47
N SER A 70 -16.31 0.15 -15.26
CA SER A 70 -16.99 1.14 -16.11
C SER A 70 -17.62 2.28 -15.30
N ASP A 71 -18.16 1.94 -14.12
CA ASP A 71 -19.07 2.82 -13.39
C ASP A 71 -18.36 3.58 -12.26
N TYR A 72 -17.26 3.04 -11.73
CA TYR A 72 -16.59 3.58 -10.54
C TYR A 72 -15.10 3.86 -10.75
N HIS A 73 -14.47 3.37 -11.81
CA HIS A 73 -13.03 3.61 -12.00
C HIS A 73 -12.76 5.07 -12.41
N ASN A 74 -11.85 5.72 -11.68
CA ASN A 74 -11.41 7.09 -11.91
C ASN A 74 -12.55 8.14 -11.79
N ILE A 75 -13.63 7.81 -11.07
CA ILE A 75 -14.71 8.74 -10.76
C ILE A 75 -14.34 9.58 -9.54
N ILE A 76 -14.56 10.89 -9.62
CA ILE A 76 -14.34 11.83 -8.52
C ILE A 76 -15.29 11.49 -7.37
N VAL A 77 -14.72 11.25 -6.19
CA VAL A 77 -15.51 11.01 -4.98
C VAL A 77 -15.94 12.34 -4.39
N GLN A 78 -17.25 12.51 -4.27
CA GLN A 78 -17.85 13.71 -3.69
C GLN A 78 -18.11 13.52 -2.19
N TYR A 79 -18.32 14.63 -1.48
CA TYR A 79 -18.76 14.65 -0.07
C TYR A 79 -17.80 13.96 0.93
N LEU A 80 -16.51 13.88 0.60
CA LEU A 80 -15.51 13.46 1.57
C LEU A 80 -15.34 14.51 2.67
N ASN A 81 -15.21 14.05 3.91
CA ASN A 81 -14.79 14.92 5.00
C ASN A 81 -13.34 15.37 4.74
N ARG A 82 -13.04 16.65 4.96
CA ARG A 82 -11.70 17.22 4.75
C ARG A 82 -10.62 16.52 5.59
N LEU A 83 -11.01 15.89 6.69
CA LEU A 83 -10.13 15.14 7.58
C LEU A 83 -9.99 13.66 7.21
N SER A 84 -10.68 13.15 6.20
CA SER A 84 -10.62 11.73 5.78
C SER A 84 -9.30 11.32 5.13
N GLY A 85 -8.45 12.28 4.76
CA GLY A 85 -7.22 12.04 3.99
C GLY A 85 -6.30 10.98 4.60
N PRO A 86 -5.89 11.09 5.88
CA PRO A 86 -5.06 10.09 6.54
C PRO A 86 -5.68 8.68 6.56
N TYR A 87 -6.98 8.58 6.82
CA TYR A 87 -7.71 7.30 6.79
C TYR A 87 -7.71 6.67 5.39
N LEU A 88 -8.02 7.46 4.36
CA LEU A 88 -8.01 7.00 2.97
C LEU A 88 -6.61 6.54 2.55
N PHE A 89 -5.57 7.28 2.95
CA PHE A 89 -4.18 6.90 2.70
C PHE A 89 -3.82 5.58 3.41
N ALA A 90 -4.21 5.42 4.68
CA ALA A 90 -3.99 4.17 5.41
C ALA A 90 -4.70 2.98 4.76
N ARG A 91 -5.96 3.16 4.31
CA ARG A 91 -6.72 2.14 3.56
C ARG A 91 -6.05 1.78 2.24
N PHE A 92 -5.56 2.77 1.50
CA PHE A 92 -4.80 2.54 0.27
C PHE A 92 -3.50 1.76 0.53
N ALA A 93 -2.70 2.20 1.51
CA ALA A 93 -1.47 1.51 1.89
C ALA A 93 -1.74 0.06 2.30
N TRP A 94 -2.79 -0.18 3.08
CA TRP A 94 -3.19 -1.52 3.49
C TRP A 94 -3.58 -2.40 2.28
N ALA A 95 -4.34 -1.86 1.33
CA ALA A 95 -4.69 -2.57 0.10
C ALA A 95 -3.45 -2.95 -0.73
N VAL A 96 -2.49 -2.04 -0.88
CA VAL A 96 -1.24 -2.29 -1.61
C VAL A 96 -0.36 -3.32 -0.90
N LEU A 97 -0.21 -3.22 0.43
CA LEU A 97 0.58 -4.17 1.20
C LEU A 97 0.03 -5.60 1.09
N PHE A 98 -1.30 -5.75 1.04
CA PHE A 98 -1.93 -7.06 0.83
C PHE A 98 -1.63 -7.66 -0.55
N LEU A 99 -1.37 -6.81 -1.56
CA LEU A 99 -1.00 -7.22 -2.91
C LEU A 99 0.51 -7.49 -3.06
N ALA A 100 1.35 -7.10 -2.09
CA ALA A 100 2.79 -7.24 -2.17
C ALA A 100 3.23 -8.72 -2.27
N ASN A 101 2.69 -9.59 -1.43
CA ASN A 101 3.03 -11.02 -1.46
C ASN A 101 2.62 -11.67 -2.79
N PRO A 102 1.34 -11.58 -3.25
CA PRO A 102 0.96 -12.08 -4.58
C PRO A 102 1.83 -11.52 -5.72
N PHE A 103 2.22 -10.25 -5.62
CA PHE A 103 3.10 -9.61 -6.61
C PHE A 103 4.49 -10.25 -6.65
N ILE A 104 5.13 -10.43 -5.49
CA ILE A 104 6.46 -11.05 -5.37
C ILE A 104 6.43 -12.50 -5.86
N LEU A 105 5.35 -13.23 -5.57
CA LEU A 105 5.24 -14.67 -5.81
C LEU A 105 4.71 -15.05 -7.20
N ARG A 106 4.49 -14.08 -8.09
CA ARG A 106 3.91 -14.30 -9.44
C ARG A 106 4.82 -15.06 -10.42
N ARG A 107 5.89 -15.70 -9.94
CA ARG A 107 6.91 -16.44 -10.72
C ARG A 107 7.56 -15.65 -11.87
N VAL A 108 7.47 -14.33 -11.84
CA VAL A 108 8.16 -13.43 -12.78
C VAL A 108 9.49 -13.00 -12.14
N PRO A 109 10.61 -12.98 -12.87
CA PRO A 109 11.88 -12.46 -12.35
C PRO A 109 11.75 -11.01 -11.90
N ARG A 110 12.37 -10.66 -10.76
CA ARG A 110 12.34 -9.30 -10.21
C ARG A 110 13.70 -8.88 -9.67
N SER A 111 14.03 -7.61 -9.85
CA SER A 111 15.13 -6.98 -9.13
C SER A 111 14.70 -6.65 -7.71
N VAL A 112 15.48 -7.10 -6.74
CA VAL A 112 15.23 -6.95 -5.31
C VAL A 112 16.42 -6.25 -4.68
N ILE A 113 16.16 -5.26 -3.85
CA ILE A 113 17.17 -4.59 -3.03
C ILE A 113 17.00 -5.07 -1.60
N ARG A 114 18.07 -5.63 -1.03
CA ARG A 114 18.12 -6.08 0.37
C ARG A 114 18.98 -5.13 1.18
N VAL A 115 18.51 -4.78 2.38
CA VAL A 115 19.26 -3.93 3.31
C VAL A 115 20.03 -4.83 4.26
N LYS A 116 21.36 -4.73 4.25
CA LYS A 116 22.20 -5.37 5.27
C LYS A 116 22.17 -4.51 6.52
N ARG A 117 21.86 -5.12 7.66
CA ARG A 117 21.84 -4.44 8.95
C ARG A 117 22.80 -5.10 9.93
N SER A 118 23.41 -4.31 10.80
CA SER A 118 24.15 -4.83 11.95
C SER A 118 23.18 -5.47 12.95
N PRO A 119 23.67 -6.28 13.91
CA PRO A 119 22.84 -6.77 15.02
C PRO A 119 22.16 -5.64 15.81
N GLN A 120 22.77 -4.45 15.83
CA GLN A 120 22.27 -3.24 16.48
C GLN A 120 21.27 -2.44 15.60
N GLY A 121 20.99 -2.92 14.38
CA GLY A 121 19.99 -2.35 13.47
C GLY A 121 20.49 -1.27 12.51
N GLU A 122 21.77 -0.91 12.60
CA GLU A 122 22.39 0.08 11.72
C GLU A 122 22.46 -0.44 10.27
N VAL A 123 22.19 0.42 9.30
CA VAL A 123 22.26 0.05 7.88
C VAL A 123 23.72 -0.03 7.45
N LEU A 124 24.18 -1.23 7.13
CA LEU A 124 25.54 -1.52 6.66
C LEU A 124 25.68 -1.39 5.15
N GLY A 125 24.58 -1.49 4.40
CA GLY A 125 24.57 -1.33 2.95
C GLY A 125 23.32 -1.88 2.27
N TYR A 126 23.27 -1.69 0.96
CA TYR A 126 22.21 -2.19 0.10
C TYR A 126 22.80 -3.16 -0.93
N GLU A 127 22.15 -4.28 -1.13
CA GLU A 127 22.53 -5.28 -2.13
C GLU A 127 21.38 -5.47 -3.12
N GLY A 128 21.62 -5.09 -4.38
CA GLY A 128 20.69 -5.28 -5.48
C GLY A 128 20.97 -6.59 -6.21
N THR A 129 19.97 -7.46 -6.35
CA THR A 129 20.08 -8.72 -7.10
C THR A 129 18.81 -8.95 -7.92
N THR A 130 18.95 -9.60 -9.07
CA THR A 130 17.79 -10.08 -9.82
C THR A 130 17.53 -11.53 -9.46
N LEU A 131 16.34 -11.81 -8.95
CA LEU A 131 15.91 -13.13 -8.53
C LEU A 131 14.92 -13.71 -9.53
N THR A 132 15.08 -14.99 -9.86
CA THR A 132 14.12 -15.75 -10.65
C THR A 132 12.81 -15.95 -9.88
N GLY A 133 11.73 -16.28 -10.59
CA GLY A 133 10.44 -16.58 -9.96
C GLY A 133 10.50 -17.72 -8.93
N ALA A 134 11.31 -18.76 -9.19
CA ALA A 134 11.49 -19.87 -8.26
C ALA A 134 12.25 -19.44 -6.99
N GLN A 135 13.30 -18.62 -7.13
CA GLN A 135 14.04 -18.07 -5.99
C GLN A 135 13.15 -17.15 -5.15
N LEU A 136 12.36 -16.28 -5.78
CA LEU A 136 11.40 -15.42 -5.07
C LEU A 136 10.37 -16.25 -4.30
N GLN A 137 9.87 -17.34 -4.89
CA GLN A 137 8.94 -18.23 -4.21
C GLN A 137 9.60 -18.98 -3.05
N SER A 138 10.84 -19.43 -3.19
CA SER A 138 11.57 -20.08 -2.09
C SER A 138 11.85 -19.12 -0.94
N LEU A 139 12.23 -17.87 -1.24
CA LEU A 139 12.67 -16.89 -0.24
C LEU A 139 11.53 -16.15 0.45
N TYR A 140 10.41 -15.96 -0.26
CA TYR A 140 9.29 -15.11 0.21
C TYR A 140 7.93 -15.84 0.20
N GLY A 141 7.86 -17.07 -0.32
CA GLY A 141 6.59 -17.77 -0.56
C GLY A 141 6.15 -18.72 0.53
N PHE A 142 6.99 -18.97 1.53
CA PHE A 142 6.69 -19.86 2.64
C PHE A 142 6.85 -19.12 3.96
N GLY A 143 5.75 -19.00 4.70
CA GLY A 143 5.76 -18.44 6.05
C GLY A 143 6.65 -19.29 6.94
N GLY A 144 7.80 -18.73 7.33
CA GLY A 144 8.57 -19.12 8.52
C GLY A 144 9.03 -20.58 8.60
N SER A 145 10.08 -20.94 7.87
CA SER A 145 11.04 -21.93 8.35
C SER A 145 12.36 -21.80 7.59
N HIS A 146 13.21 -20.88 8.01
CA HIS A 146 14.64 -21.08 7.90
C HIS A 146 15.17 -21.27 9.32
N SER A 147 15.34 -22.55 9.66
CA SER A 147 16.33 -22.99 10.63
C SER A 147 17.65 -22.28 10.35
N GLU A 148 18.17 -21.61 11.37
CA GLU A 148 19.56 -21.18 11.44
C GLU A 148 20.44 -22.44 11.31
N ALA A 149 20.87 -22.76 10.09
CA ALA A 149 22.03 -23.59 9.87
C ALA A 149 23.25 -22.68 9.87
N GLY A 150 23.66 -22.26 11.08
CA GLY A 150 25.00 -21.74 11.31
C GLY A 150 25.96 -22.92 11.26
N GLU A 151 26.56 -23.14 10.11
CA GLU A 151 27.68 -24.05 9.92
C GLU A 151 28.87 -23.53 10.74
N VAL A 152 29.20 -24.25 11.81
CA VAL A 152 30.43 -24.04 12.59
C VAL A 152 31.57 -24.61 11.76
N SER A 153 32.38 -23.76 11.15
CA SER A 153 33.67 -24.16 10.60
C SER A 153 34.71 -24.17 11.73
N GLU A 154 34.98 -25.35 12.29
CA GLU A 154 36.28 -25.65 12.90
C GLU A 154 37.33 -25.67 11.79
N ILE A 155 38.34 -24.78 11.85
CA ILE A 155 39.78 -25.12 11.86
C ILE A 155 40.52 -24.02 12.63
#